data_AF-A0A9W3A7S0-F1
#
_entry.id   AF-A0A9W3A7S0-F1
#
_cell.length_a   1.000
_cell.length_b   1.000
_cell.length_c   1.000
_cell.angle_alpha   90.00
_cell.angle_beta   90.00
_cell.angle_gamma   90.00
#
_symmetry.space_group_name_H-M   'P 1'
#
loop_
_entity.id
_entity.type
_entity.pdbx_description
1 polymer ?
#
loop_
_entity_poly.entity_id
_entity_poly.type
_entity_poly.pdbx_seq_one_letter_code
_entity_poly.pdbx_strand_id
1 'polypeptide(L)'
;MDRMEEMINEPAQRNSVCVFTNLTASEKEMLKECWRSVVGQLIVDDQKVEDFGKLLLLWLLDNVPNAKKPFKKFDANVTKASLTKNPVFLNHCRMVGMYLGQMVELLDKPVELEMLTHQPFQEKFPRFMSETLQKPLDDPLIKAWDKFLMVLTGKVKKSEKMIAKSQKCAMC
;
A
#
# COMPACT_ATOMS: atom_id res chain seq x y z
N MET A 1 6.90 26.67 47.11
CA MET A 1 5.74 26.03 46.45
C MET A 1 5.51 26.83 45.19
N ASP A 2 6.19 26.47 44.11
CA ASP A 2 5.94 27.04 42.78
C ASP A 2 5.80 25.86 41.84
N ARG A 3 4.54 25.51 41.57
CA ARG A 3 4.16 24.45 40.63
C ARG A 3 2.96 24.92 39.80
N MET A 4 3.03 26.16 39.33
CA MET A 4 2.16 26.74 38.30
C MET A 4 3.00 27.01 37.07
N GLU A 5 3.34 25.97 36.31
CA GLU A 5 3.74 26.08 34.91
C GLU A 5 3.86 24.65 34.36
N GLU A 6 2.75 24.16 33.80
CA GLU A 6 2.70 23.30 32.60
C GLU A 6 1.27 22.80 32.43
N MET A 7 0.42 23.72 31.98
CA MET A 7 -0.94 23.43 31.55
C MET A 7 -1.19 23.99 30.14
N ILE A 8 -0.28 23.77 29.17
CA ILE A 8 -0.63 23.91 27.75
C ILE A 8 0.20 22.93 26.90
N ASN A 9 -0.37 21.76 26.61
CA ASN A 9 -0.14 21.14 25.32
C ASN A 9 -1.44 20.45 24.90
N GLU A 10 -2.14 21.09 23.96
CA GLU A 10 -3.47 20.72 23.46
C GLU A 10 -3.52 19.29 22.87
N PRO A 11 -4.62 18.54 23.05
CA PRO A 11 -4.86 17.27 22.36
C PRO A 11 -5.34 17.44 20.91
N ALA A 12 -5.23 18.63 20.30
CA ALA A 12 -5.80 18.94 18.99
C ALA A 12 -5.16 18.18 17.82
N GLN A 13 -3.93 17.66 17.97
CA GLN A 13 -3.24 16.93 16.90
C GLN A 13 -3.60 15.43 16.83
N ARG A 14 -4.10 14.81 17.91
CA ARG A 14 -4.41 13.37 17.93
C ARG A 14 -5.58 12.97 17.02
N ASN A 15 -6.48 13.92 16.73
CA ASN A 15 -7.67 13.70 15.91
C ASN A 15 -7.60 14.36 14.53
N SER A 16 -6.47 14.97 14.17
CA SER A 16 -6.33 15.54 12.83
C SER A 16 -6.23 14.41 11.80
N VAL A 17 -7.19 14.39 10.89
CA VAL A 17 -7.23 13.44 9.79
C VAL A 17 -6.44 14.02 8.63
N CYS A 18 -5.50 13.27 8.08
CA CYS A 18 -4.76 13.69 6.90
C CYS A 18 -5.74 13.86 5.73
N VAL A 19 -5.90 15.07 5.21
CA VAL A 19 -6.82 15.35 4.09
C VAL A 19 -6.49 14.52 2.85
N PHE A 20 -5.22 14.15 2.70
CA PHE A 20 -4.77 13.32 1.59
C PHE A 20 -5.13 11.84 1.79
N THR A 21 -4.66 11.20 2.87
CA THR A 21 -4.85 9.75 3.12
C THR A 21 -6.13 9.38 3.87
N ASN A 22 -6.86 10.38 4.37
CA ASN A 22 -7.94 10.24 5.34
C ASN A 22 -7.51 9.56 6.66
N LEU A 23 -6.23 9.27 6.88
CA LEU A 23 -5.73 8.57 8.08
C LEU A 23 -5.47 9.55 9.24
N THR A 24 -5.79 9.12 10.45
CA THR A 24 -5.39 9.75 11.72
C THR A 24 -3.91 9.49 12.01
N ALA A 25 -3.31 10.27 12.91
CA ALA A 25 -1.94 10.05 13.37
C ALA A 25 -1.73 8.63 13.95
N SER A 26 -2.70 8.13 14.71
CA SER A 26 -2.65 6.78 15.28
C SER A 26 -2.71 5.69 14.21
N GLU A 27 -3.57 5.82 13.20
CA GLU A 27 -3.63 4.87 12.09
C GLU A 27 -2.30 4.85 11.31
N LYS A 28 -1.68 6.02 11.09
CA LYS A 28 -0.39 6.09 10.39
C LYS A 28 0.73 5.38 11.16
N GLU A 29 0.87 5.64 12.46
CA GLU A 29 1.88 4.94 13.26
C GLU A 29 1.63 3.44 13.29
N MET A 30 0.37 3.00 13.40
CA MET A 30 0.01 1.59 13.34
C MET A 30 0.42 0.93 12.02
N LEU A 31 0.25 1.62 10.89
CA LEU A 31 0.70 1.13 9.57
C LEU A 31 2.22 1.05 9.48
N LYS A 32 2.95 2.05 9.98
CA LYS A 32 4.42 2.04 10.00
C LYS A 32 4.97 0.94 10.90
N GLU A 33 4.41 0.75 12.09
CA GLU A 33 4.81 -0.32 13.01
C GLU A 33 4.52 -1.70 12.41
N CYS A 34 3.35 -1.88 11.79
CA CYS A 34 3.03 -3.11 11.06
C CYS A 34 4.01 -3.36 9.91
N TRP A 35 4.35 -2.33 9.13
CA TRP A 35 5.30 -2.48 8.04
C TRP A 35 6.68 -2.90 8.57
N ARG A 36 7.15 -2.23 9.62
CA ARG A 36 8.42 -2.57 10.30
C ARG A 36 8.42 -3.98 10.86
N SER A 37 7.30 -4.50 11.37
CA SER A 37 7.23 -5.86 11.89
C SER A 37 7.25 -6.93 10.81
N VAL A 38 6.73 -6.63 9.61
CA VAL A 38 6.65 -7.58 8.49
C VAL A 38 7.92 -7.58 7.63
N VAL A 39 8.49 -6.42 7.32
CA VAL A 39 9.67 -6.32 6.43
C VAL A 39 10.92 -5.70 7.07
N GLY A 40 10.84 -5.20 8.30
CA GLY A 40 11.95 -4.50 8.96
C GLY A 40 12.02 -3.00 8.61
N GLN A 41 13.12 -2.34 8.98
CA GLN A 41 13.39 -0.97 8.53
C GLN A 41 13.74 -0.99 7.03
N LEU A 42 13.01 -0.19 6.23
CA LEU A 42 13.26 -0.05 4.80
C LEU A 42 14.73 0.31 4.55
N ILE A 43 15.34 -0.37 3.56
CA ILE A 43 16.71 -0.21 3.02
C ILE A 43 17.71 -1.33 3.41
N VAL A 44 17.43 -2.21 4.38
CA VAL A 44 18.45 -3.20 4.82
C VAL A 44 18.17 -4.66 4.41
N ASP A 45 16.91 -5.07 4.24
CA ASP A 45 16.57 -6.50 4.02
C ASP A 45 15.79 -6.73 2.72
N ASP A 46 16.54 -6.72 1.61
CA ASP A 46 16.07 -6.95 0.25
C ASP A 46 15.27 -8.26 0.10
N GLN A 47 15.58 -9.27 0.92
CA GLN A 47 14.92 -10.57 0.87
C GLN A 47 13.51 -10.50 1.48
N LYS A 48 13.32 -9.85 2.63
CA LYS A 48 12.00 -9.70 3.26
C LYS A 48 11.02 -8.91 2.39
N VAL A 49 11.51 -7.86 1.74
CA VAL A 49 10.70 -7.05 0.82
C VAL A 49 10.23 -7.89 -0.37
N GLU A 50 11.15 -8.70 -0.94
CA GLU A 50 10.81 -9.63 -2.02
C GLU A 50 9.82 -10.70 -1.56
N ASP A 51 9.99 -11.25 -0.36
CA ASP A 51 9.11 -12.29 0.19
C ASP A 51 7.70 -11.76 0.48
N PHE A 52 7.57 -10.54 1.01
CA PHE A 52 6.29 -9.87 1.13
C PHE A 52 5.63 -9.66 -0.24
N GLY A 53 6.39 -9.16 -1.22
CA GLY A 53 5.92 -8.98 -2.59
C GLY A 53 5.46 -10.29 -3.24
N LYS A 54 6.19 -11.40 -2.99
CA LYS A 54 5.81 -12.75 -3.44
C LYS A 54 4.50 -13.18 -2.82
N LEU A 55 4.33 -13.04 -1.51
CA LEU A 55 3.08 -13.38 -0.82
C LEU A 55 1.91 -12.61 -1.41
N LEU A 56 2.06 -11.29 -1.60
CA LEU A 56 1.04 -10.42 -2.18
C LEU A 56 0.68 -10.82 -3.61
N LEU A 57 1.66 -10.95 -4.49
CA LEU A 57 1.39 -11.25 -5.90
C LEU A 57 0.82 -12.66 -6.07
N LEU A 58 1.34 -13.68 -5.37
CA LEU A 58 0.77 -15.03 -5.43
C LEU A 58 -0.68 -15.04 -4.95
N TRP A 59 -0.96 -14.37 -3.84
CA TRP A 59 -2.31 -14.26 -3.33
C TRP A 59 -3.24 -13.55 -4.33
N LEU A 60 -2.76 -12.47 -4.95
CA LEU A 60 -3.51 -11.72 -5.94
C LEU A 60 -3.84 -12.56 -7.18
N LEU A 61 -2.88 -13.33 -7.68
CA LEU A 61 -3.08 -14.21 -8.84
C LEU A 61 -4.08 -15.34 -8.58
N ASP A 62 -4.25 -15.77 -7.33
CA ASP A 62 -5.19 -16.83 -6.93
C ASP A 62 -6.60 -16.29 -6.63
N ASN A 63 -6.70 -15.12 -6.00
CA ASN A 63 -7.95 -14.66 -5.36
C ASN A 63 -8.68 -13.57 -6.13
N VAL A 64 -8.04 -12.99 -7.15
CA VAL A 64 -8.60 -11.87 -7.91
C VAL A 64 -8.96 -12.34 -9.32
N PRO A 65 -10.27 -12.30 -9.68
CA PRO A 65 -10.69 -12.63 -11.04
C PRO A 65 -9.95 -11.76 -12.06
N ASN A 66 -9.49 -12.36 -13.15
CA ASN A 66 -8.75 -11.68 -14.22
C ASN A 66 -7.41 -11.05 -13.83
N ALA A 67 -6.91 -11.21 -12.60
CA ALA A 67 -5.62 -10.62 -12.20
C ALA A 67 -4.42 -11.10 -13.03
N LYS A 68 -4.52 -12.26 -13.68
CA LYS A 68 -3.47 -12.79 -14.55
C LYS A 68 -3.33 -11.98 -15.85
N LYS A 69 -4.40 -11.34 -16.35
CA LYS A 69 -4.45 -10.70 -17.68
C LYS A 69 -3.46 -9.54 -17.90
N PRO A 70 -3.19 -8.66 -16.93
CA PRO A 70 -2.26 -7.55 -17.11
C PRO A 70 -0.78 -7.98 -17.16
N PHE A 71 -0.44 -9.16 -16.61
CA PHE A 71 0.94 -9.63 -16.55
C PHE A 71 1.37 -10.24 -17.90
N LYS A 72 2.03 -9.42 -18.72
CA LYS A 72 2.57 -9.84 -20.03
C LYS A 72 4.06 -10.19 -20.01
N LYS A 73 4.77 -9.84 -18.93
CA LYS A 73 6.22 -10.00 -18.80
C LYS A 73 6.64 -11.36 -18.23
N PHE A 74 5.70 -12.11 -17.67
CA PHE A 74 5.87 -13.50 -17.22
C PHE A 74 4.54 -14.23 -17.43
N ASP A 75 4.58 -15.55 -17.60
CA ASP A 75 3.35 -16.35 -17.70
C ASP A 75 2.75 -16.58 -16.32
N ALA A 76 1.67 -15.87 -16.01
CA ALA A 76 0.95 -15.97 -14.74
C ALA A 76 0.06 -17.24 -14.62
N ASN A 77 0.00 -18.08 -15.66
CA ASN A 77 -0.79 -19.31 -15.66
C ASN A 77 0.00 -20.55 -15.23
N VAL A 78 1.32 -20.46 -15.10
CA VAL A 78 2.14 -21.57 -14.61
C VAL A 78 1.95 -21.80 -13.11
N THR A 79 2.44 -22.93 -12.61
CA THR A 79 2.35 -23.27 -11.19
C THR A 79 3.08 -22.25 -10.31
N LYS A 80 2.67 -22.13 -9.04
CA LYS A 80 3.37 -21.28 -8.06
C LYS A 80 4.86 -21.61 -7.97
N ALA A 81 5.21 -22.90 -7.98
CA ALA A 81 6.60 -23.36 -7.93
C ALA A 81 7.41 -22.95 -9.17
N SER A 82 6.77 -22.84 -10.33
CA SER A 82 7.39 -22.32 -11.55
C SER A 82 7.50 -20.80 -11.52
N LEU A 83 6.48 -20.09 -11.02
CA LEU A 83 6.48 -18.64 -10.85
C LEU A 83 7.57 -18.17 -9.89
N THR A 84 7.74 -18.82 -8.73
CA THR A 84 8.73 -18.44 -7.72
C THR A 84 10.18 -18.70 -8.13
N LYS A 85 10.40 -19.37 -9.27
CA LYS A 85 11.72 -19.52 -9.91
C LYS A 85 11.93 -18.55 -11.07
N ASN A 86 10.90 -17.81 -11.48
CA ASN A 86 10.98 -16.89 -12.60
C ASN A 86 11.60 -15.56 -12.14
N PRO A 87 12.75 -15.14 -12.69
CA PRO A 87 13.45 -13.93 -12.24
C PRO A 87 12.67 -12.64 -12.52
N VAL A 88 11.85 -12.60 -13.60
CA VAL A 88 11.01 -11.45 -13.91
C VAL A 88 9.88 -11.31 -12.90
N PHE A 89 9.29 -12.44 -12.48
CA PHE A 89 8.29 -12.47 -11.40
C PHE A 89 8.90 -12.02 -10.07
N LEU A 90 10.05 -12.56 -9.67
CA LEU A 90 10.73 -12.20 -8.42
C LEU A 90 11.12 -10.71 -8.40
N ASN A 91 11.62 -10.18 -9.52
CA ASN A 91 11.90 -8.75 -9.63
C ASN A 91 10.62 -7.91 -9.49
N HIS A 92 9.49 -8.36 -10.07
CA HIS A 92 8.22 -7.67 -9.90
C HIS A 92 7.72 -7.71 -8.44
N CYS A 93 7.94 -8.83 -7.73
CA CYS A 93 7.66 -8.96 -6.29
C CYS A 93 8.46 -7.93 -5.49
N ARG A 94 9.78 -7.85 -5.70
CA ARG A 94 10.64 -6.86 -5.05
C ARG A 94 10.13 -5.43 -5.29
N MET A 95 9.85 -5.08 -6.55
CA MET A 95 9.37 -3.74 -6.90
C MET A 95 8.06 -3.38 -6.18
N VAL A 96 7.08 -4.29 -6.15
CA VAL A 96 5.80 -4.06 -5.46
C VAL A 96 6.00 -3.88 -3.96
N GLY A 97 6.83 -4.72 -3.33
CA GLY A 97 7.17 -4.58 -1.92
C GLY A 97 7.85 -3.24 -1.60
N MET A 98 8.80 -2.82 -2.44
CA MET A 98 9.49 -1.53 -2.30
C MET A 98 8.53 -0.35 -2.44
N TYR A 99 7.66 -0.37 -3.46
CA TYR A 99 6.68 0.70 -3.69
C TYR A 99 5.74 0.86 -2.50
N LEU A 100 5.19 -0.25 -1.98
CA LEU A 100 4.29 -0.18 -0.83
C LEU A 100 5.03 0.35 0.41
N GLY A 101 6.26 -0.09 0.64
CA GLY A 101 7.06 0.42 1.75
C GLY A 101 7.35 1.91 1.64
N GLN A 102 7.72 2.40 0.45
CA GLN A 102 7.89 3.83 0.22
C GLN A 102 6.59 4.61 0.50
N MET A 103 5.44 4.08 0.08
CA MET A 103 4.16 4.73 0.37
C MET A 103 3.85 4.78 1.87
N VAL A 104 4.22 3.76 2.65
CA VAL A 104 4.07 3.74 4.12
C VAL A 104 4.98 4.78 4.79
N GLU A 105 6.23 4.93 4.35
CA GLU A 105 7.15 5.95 4.89
C GLU A 105 6.69 7.38 4.57
N LEU A 106 5.94 7.55 3.47
CA LEU A 106 5.45 8.85 3.01
C LEU A 106 4.06 9.20 3.54
N LEU A 107 3.52 8.45 4.50
CA LEU A 107 2.21 8.72 5.10
C LEU A 107 2.09 10.13 5.73
N ASP A 108 3.21 10.71 6.16
CA ASP A 108 3.27 12.09 6.69
C ASP A 108 3.65 13.14 5.65
N LYS A 109 3.93 12.71 4.42
CA LYS A 109 4.36 13.57 3.32
C LYS A 109 3.37 13.47 2.16
N PRO A 110 2.18 14.09 2.29
CA PRO A 110 1.06 13.88 1.36
C PRO A 110 1.38 14.24 -0.09
N VAL A 111 2.22 15.25 -0.33
CA VAL A 111 2.66 15.64 -1.68
C VAL A 111 3.56 14.57 -2.32
N GLU A 112 4.53 14.05 -1.57
CA GLU A 112 5.43 12.98 -2.03
C GLU A 112 4.65 11.67 -2.28
N LEU A 113 3.69 11.37 -1.40
CA LEU A 113 2.80 10.22 -1.55
C LEU A 113 1.91 10.36 -2.79
N GLU A 114 1.35 11.54 -3.09
CA GLU A 114 0.52 11.76 -4.28
C GLU A 114 1.26 11.38 -5.57
N MET A 115 2.53 11.76 -5.70
CA MET A 115 3.36 11.45 -6.86
C MET A 115 3.59 9.94 -7.06
N LEU A 116 3.60 9.14 -6.00
CA LEU A 116 3.83 7.69 -6.09
C LEU A 116 2.59 6.87 -6.44
N THR A 117 1.39 7.42 -6.25
CA THR A 117 0.14 6.65 -6.26
C THR A 117 -0.40 6.28 -7.64
N HIS A 118 0.32 6.46 -8.74
CA HIS A 118 -0.21 6.30 -10.10
C HIS A 118 -0.42 4.85 -10.62
N GLN A 119 -0.55 3.80 -9.78
CA GLN A 119 -0.69 2.40 -10.24
C GLN A 119 -1.80 1.60 -9.48
N PRO A 120 -2.58 0.71 -10.14
CA PRO A 120 -3.76 0.06 -9.56
C PRO A 120 -3.51 -1.30 -8.86
N PHE A 121 -3.86 -1.43 -7.56
CA PHE A 121 -3.73 -2.68 -6.75
C PHE A 121 -4.81 -2.88 -5.66
N GLN A 122 -6.12 -2.71 -5.94
CA GLN A 122 -7.05 -2.27 -4.89
C GLN A 122 -8.13 -3.23 -4.40
N GLU A 123 -8.85 -3.94 -5.26
CA GLU A 123 -10.14 -4.54 -4.84
C GLU A 123 -10.01 -5.70 -3.84
N LYS A 124 -8.80 -6.15 -3.56
CA LYS A 124 -8.53 -7.44 -2.92
C LYS A 124 -7.44 -7.37 -1.84
N PHE A 125 -6.73 -6.26 -1.75
CA PHE A 125 -5.64 -6.07 -0.78
C PHE A 125 -6.07 -6.14 0.71
N PRO A 126 -7.25 -5.66 1.15
CA PRO A 126 -7.68 -5.80 2.54
C PRO A 126 -7.77 -7.26 3.00
N ARG A 127 -8.26 -8.13 2.11
CA ARG A 127 -8.33 -9.58 2.36
C ARG A 127 -6.93 -10.20 2.39
N PHE A 128 -6.02 -9.76 1.53
CA PHE A 128 -4.61 -10.14 1.60
C PHE A 128 -3.98 -9.80 2.97
N MET A 129 -4.17 -8.57 3.47
CA MET A 129 -3.61 -8.16 4.77
C MET A 129 -4.21 -8.96 5.92
N SER A 130 -5.52 -9.23 5.88
CA SER A 130 -6.20 -10.07 6.87
C SER A 130 -5.61 -11.48 6.92
N GLU A 131 -5.44 -12.13 5.76
CA GLU A 131 -4.87 -13.49 5.68
C GLU A 131 -3.37 -13.50 6.04
N THR A 132 -2.60 -12.50 5.61
CA THR A 132 -1.14 -12.41 5.86
C THR A 132 -0.84 -12.15 7.33
N LEU A 133 -1.59 -11.26 7.97
CA LEU A 133 -1.40 -10.89 9.37
C LEU A 133 -2.17 -11.79 10.33
N GLN A 134 -2.95 -12.75 9.82
CA GLN A 134 -3.83 -13.62 10.60
C GLN A 134 -4.78 -12.83 11.52
N LYS A 135 -5.37 -11.76 10.97
CA LYS A 135 -6.24 -10.81 11.68
C LYS A 135 -7.63 -10.78 11.05
N PRO A 136 -8.72 -10.63 11.83
CA PRO A 136 -10.06 -10.54 11.28
C PRO A 136 -10.25 -9.23 10.49
N LEU A 137 -11.18 -9.22 9.53
CA LEU A 137 -11.41 -8.07 8.63
C LEU A 137 -11.83 -6.78 9.34
N ASP A 138 -12.38 -6.90 10.55
CA ASP A 138 -12.81 -5.78 11.38
C ASP A 138 -11.71 -5.25 12.32
N ASP A 139 -10.54 -5.89 12.36
CA ASP A 139 -9.38 -5.45 13.13
C ASP A 139 -8.98 -4.01 12.72
N PRO A 140 -8.72 -3.11 13.68
CA PRO A 140 -8.37 -1.72 13.40
C PRO A 140 -7.20 -1.54 12.42
N LEU A 141 -6.20 -2.44 12.46
CA LEU A 141 -5.08 -2.43 11.52
C LEU A 141 -5.53 -2.79 10.11
N ILE A 142 -6.42 -3.78 9.97
CA ILE A 142 -6.96 -4.18 8.67
C ILE A 142 -7.81 -3.06 8.07
N LYS A 143 -8.62 -2.37 8.89
CA LYS A 143 -9.38 -1.19 8.49
C LYS A 143 -8.48 0.00 8.10
N ALA A 144 -7.38 0.22 8.81
CA ALA A 144 -6.41 1.26 8.48
C ALA A 144 -5.76 1.00 7.11
N TRP A 145 -5.40 -0.26 6.82
CA TRP A 145 -4.89 -0.67 5.50
C TRP A 145 -5.94 -0.45 4.40
N ASP A 146 -7.18 -0.90 4.61
CA ASP A 146 -8.28 -0.71 3.65
C ASP A 146 -8.50 0.76 3.30
N LYS A 147 -8.59 1.59 4.33
CA LYS A 147 -8.76 3.05 4.22
C LYS A 147 -7.63 3.71 3.44
N PHE A 148 -6.38 3.35 3.76
CA PHE A 148 -5.20 3.84 3.05
C PHE A 148 -5.30 3.55 1.55
N LEU A 149 -5.59 2.32 1.18
CA LEU A 149 -5.63 1.87 -0.22
C LEU A 149 -6.83 2.43 -0.99
N MET A 150 -7.97 2.58 -0.33
CA MET A 150 -9.15 3.26 -0.89
C MET A 150 -8.82 4.68 -1.37
N VAL A 151 -8.03 5.43 -0.61
CA VAL A 151 -7.61 6.77 -1.04
C VAL A 151 -6.72 6.70 -2.27
N LEU A 152 -5.71 5.82 -2.27
CA LEU A 152 -4.82 5.67 -3.43
C LEU A 152 -5.64 5.27 -4.68
N THR A 153 -6.73 4.51 -4.49
CA THR A 153 -7.71 4.13 -5.54
C THR A 153 -8.43 5.30 -6.16
N GLY A 154 -9.02 6.14 -5.32
CA GLY A 154 -9.75 7.31 -5.79
C GLY A 154 -8.84 8.21 -6.64
N LYS A 155 -7.57 8.33 -6.23
CA LYS A 155 -6.56 9.14 -6.92
C LYS A 155 -6.11 8.53 -8.25
N VAL A 156 -5.79 7.23 -8.31
CA VAL A 156 -5.47 6.52 -9.58
C VAL A 156 -6.59 6.69 -10.58
N LYS A 157 -7.82 6.30 -10.22
CA LYS A 157 -8.99 6.36 -11.11
C LYS A 157 -9.27 7.77 -11.61
N LYS A 158 -9.02 8.80 -10.79
CA LYS A 158 -9.14 10.20 -11.20
C LYS A 158 -8.04 10.58 -12.19
N SER A 159 -6.79 10.18 -11.95
CA SER A 159 -5.66 10.45 -12.85
C SER A 159 -5.82 9.75 -14.21
N GLU A 160 -6.26 8.50 -14.24
CA GLU A 160 -6.54 7.74 -15.47
C GLU A 160 -7.66 8.40 -16.30
N LYS A 161 -8.74 8.84 -15.64
CA LYS A 161 -9.81 9.59 -16.31
C LYS A 161 -9.33 10.92 -16.89
N MET A 162 -8.42 11.62 -16.20
CA MET A 162 -7.84 12.87 -16.72
C MET A 162 -6.92 12.61 -17.91
N ILE A 163 -6.09 11.58 -17.86
CA ILE A 163 -5.21 11.16 -18.97
C ILE A 163 -6.04 10.70 -20.17
N ALA A 164 -7.07 9.89 -19.97
CA ALA A 164 -7.96 9.45 -21.05
C ALA A 164 -8.73 10.62 -21.68
N LYS A 165 -9.11 11.63 -20.87
CA LYS A 165 -9.75 12.85 -21.36
C LYS A 165 -8.77 13.73 -22.14
N SER A 166 -7.54 13.91 -21.68
CA SER A 166 -6.53 14.70 -22.39
C SER A 166 -6.08 14.04 -23.69
N GLN A 167 -5.94 12.71 -23.72
CA GLN A 167 -5.65 11.95 -24.94
C GLN A 167 -6.79 12.03 -25.97
N LYS A 168 -8.06 12.04 -25.52
CA LYS A 168 -9.21 12.27 -26.42
C LYS A 168 -9.23 13.69 -26.98
N CYS A 169 -8.91 14.71 -26.18
CA CYS A 169 -8.85 16.10 -26.66
C CYS A 169 -7.66 16.38 -27.59
N ALA A 170 -6.55 15.63 -27.47
CA ALA A 170 -5.39 15.79 -28.34
C ALA A 170 -5.51 15.11 -29.73
N MET A 171 -6.58 14.32 -29.95
CA MET A 171 -6.87 13.67 -31.23
C MET A 171 -8.06 14.30 -31.98
N CYS A 172 -8.55 15.45 -31.53
CA CYS A 172 -9.59 16.25 -32.19
C CYS A 172 -9.01 17.50 -32.85
#